data_AF-A0A3C1Q6Q6-F1
#
_entry.id   AF-A0A3C1Q6Q6-F1
#
_cell.length_a   1.000
_cell.length_b   1.000
_cell.length_c   1.000
_cell.angle_alpha   90.00
_cell.angle_beta   90.00
_cell.angle_gamma   90.00
#
_symmetry.space_group_name_H-M   'P 1'
#
loop_
_entity.id
_entity.type
_entity.pdbx_description
1 polymer ?
#
loop_
_entity_poly.entity_id
_entity_poly.type
_entity_poly.pdbx_seq_one_letter_code
_entity_poly.pdbx_strand_id
1 'polypeptide(L)'
;MPTALERAVVAMQLGRPLVGRIVAVPGLCSYGQPRVISTYPVMWERPRSCMSGESGCASPVCTTAPRPFPTLYWLTCPHLREAVSALESQGMIGEVMERIERDEDFRGAHEVANMRYAGQRMALVSDEDWECLEREAPNMVRVLKETGVGGVASLSGVKCLHMHVADSLAGNSNPVGDMTISRLEQAGARLECDRGRCVPARVGAVNAGSNSTKLLVADVVPQPPVRAGTHLRQDADGPWRLADMCRPPKVFRVKQDTRITGLGRGLEETGRLSGTGRTATVGAIRDFVGIGRTLG
;
A
#
# COMPACT_ATOMS: atom_id res chain seq x y z
N MET A 1 0.36 4.20 -12.42
CA MET A 1 -0.55 3.26 -11.72
C MET A 1 0.28 2.22 -10.99
N PRO A 2 0.04 1.97 -9.69
CA PRO A 2 0.74 0.93 -8.94
C PRO A 2 0.42 -0.47 -9.47
N THR A 3 1.38 -1.38 -9.41
CA THR A 3 1.26 -2.81 -9.73
C THR A 3 0.35 -3.55 -8.73
N ALA A 4 -0.07 -4.77 -9.09
CA ALA A 4 -0.86 -5.62 -8.19
C ALA A 4 -0.08 -6.03 -6.93
N LEU A 5 1.24 -6.21 -7.04
CA LEU A 5 2.14 -6.50 -5.92
C LEU A 5 2.21 -5.31 -4.96
N GLU A 6 2.47 -4.09 -5.47
CA GLU A 6 2.52 -2.88 -4.63
C GLU A 6 1.19 -2.67 -3.88
N ARG A 7 0.04 -2.83 -4.55
CA ARG A 7 -1.26 -2.74 -3.87
C ARG A 7 -1.43 -3.77 -2.76
N ALA A 8 -0.92 -4.99 -2.94
CA ALA A 8 -0.97 -6.00 -1.88
C ALA A 8 -0.05 -5.66 -0.71
N VAL A 9 1.16 -5.18 -0.99
CA VAL A 9 2.10 -4.70 0.04
C VAL A 9 1.49 -3.54 0.83
N VAL A 10 0.90 -2.55 0.15
CA VAL A 10 0.25 -1.42 0.83
C VAL A 10 -0.90 -1.88 1.72
N ALA A 11 -1.74 -2.83 1.25
CA ALA A 11 -2.83 -3.36 2.07
C ALA A 11 -2.29 -4.05 3.34
N MET A 12 -1.22 -4.83 3.20
CA MET A 12 -0.53 -5.47 4.33
C MET A 12 0.06 -4.43 5.29
N GLN A 13 0.77 -3.43 4.76
CA GLN A 13 1.38 -2.34 5.53
C GLN A 13 0.35 -1.54 6.33
N LEU A 14 -0.81 -1.24 5.73
CA LEU A 14 -1.90 -0.53 6.39
C LEU A 14 -2.72 -1.43 7.33
N GLY A 15 -2.50 -2.74 7.32
CA GLY A 15 -3.24 -3.70 8.14
C GLY A 15 -4.73 -3.80 7.79
N ARG A 16 -5.14 -3.36 6.59
CA ARG A 16 -6.55 -3.35 6.17
C ARG A 16 -6.69 -3.39 4.64
N PRO A 17 -7.86 -3.82 4.11
CA PRO A 17 -8.17 -3.65 2.70
C PRO A 17 -8.03 -2.18 2.26
N LEU A 18 -7.55 -1.97 1.02
CA LEU A 18 -7.42 -0.63 0.46
C LEU A 18 -8.79 -0.01 0.23
N VAL A 19 -8.90 1.28 0.56
CA VAL A 19 -10.08 2.11 0.31
C VAL A 19 -9.68 3.20 -0.67
N GLY A 20 -10.54 3.47 -1.64
CA GLY A 20 -10.26 4.42 -2.72
C GLY A 20 -9.32 3.85 -3.78
N ARG A 21 -9.11 4.64 -4.84
CA ARG A 21 -8.23 4.30 -5.97
C ARG A 21 -6.83 4.83 -5.71
N ILE A 22 -5.82 3.96 -5.66
CA ILE A 22 -4.41 4.41 -5.59
C ILE A 22 -3.95 4.84 -6.98
N VAL A 23 -3.42 6.05 -7.09
CA VAL A 23 -2.98 6.66 -8.35
C VAL A 23 -1.48 6.39 -8.59
N ALA A 24 -0.66 6.57 -7.56
CA ALA A 24 0.79 6.39 -7.64
C ALA A 24 1.42 5.98 -6.31
N VAL A 25 2.71 5.61 -6.38
CA VAL A 25 3.60 5.35 -5.23
C VAL A 25 4.73 6.39 -5.29
N PRO A 26 4.51 7.64 -4.83
CA PRO A 26 5.50 8.71 -4.97
C PRO A 26 6.73 8.54 -4.08
N GLY A 27 6.71 7.63 -3.10
CA GLY A 27 7.84 7.37 -2.23
C GLY A 27 8.06 5.88 -1.98
N LEU A 28 9.28 5.41 -2.25
CA LEU A 28 9.78 4.08 -1.89
C LEU A 28 10.83 4.19 -0.78
N CYS A 29 10.95 3.14 0.04
CA CYS A 29 12.06 2.98 0.97
C CYS A 29 13.26 2.28 0.31
N SER A 30 14.38 2.16 1.02
CA SER A 30 15.61 1.50 0.54
C SER A 30 15.41 0.03 0.15
N TYR A 31 14.39 -0.64 0.70
CA TYR A 31 14.00 -2.02 0.35
C TYR A 31 13.05 -2.10 -0.85
N GLY A 32 12.82 -0.99 -1.56
CA GLY A 32 11.91 -0.91 -2.70
C GLY A 32 10.43 -1.05 -2.34
N GLN A 33 10.06 -0.89 -1.07
CA GLN A 33 8.67 -0.99 -0.62
C GLN A 33 7.99 0.39 -0.58
N PRO A 34 6.69 0.49 -0.88
CA PRO A 34 5.93 1.73 -0.74
C PRO A 34 6.06 2.30 0.67
N ARG A 35 6.52 3.56 0.78
CA ARG A 35 6.43 4.35 2.03
C ARG A 35 5.35 5.40 1.94
N VAL A 36 5.08 5.91 0.74
CA VAL A 36 4.00 6.85 0.45
C VAL A 36 3.21 6.39 -0.75
N ILE A 37 1.89 6.45 -0.66
CA ILE A 37 0.99 6.34 -1.81
C ILE A 37 0.24 7.65 -2.04
N SER A 38 -0.19 7.88 -3.27
CA SER A 38 -1.19 8.90 -3.58
C SER A 38 -2.52 8.26 -3.99
N THR A 39 -3.62 8.85 -3.54
CA THR A 39 -4.98 8.34 -3.78
C THR A 39 -5.83 9.32 -4.56
N TYR A 40 -6.74 8.78 -5.35
CA TYR A 40 -7.68 9.55 -6.12
C TYR A 40 -8.68 10.27 -5.19
N PRO A 41 -8.99 11.55 -5.41
CA PRO A 41 -9.72 12.37 -4.44
C PRO A 41 -11.22 12.08 -4.32
N VAL A 42 -11.78 11.27 -5.22
CA VAL A 42 -13.22 11.01 -5.31
C VAL A 42 -13.48 9.52 -5.12
N MET A 43 -14.39 9.18 -4.20
CA MET A 43 -14.90 7.83 -4.05
C MET A 43 -16.34 7.75 -4.55
N TRP A 44 -16.55 6.85 -5.51
CA TRP A 44 -17.87 6.48 -6.01
C TRP A 44 -18.28 5.15 -5.38
N GLU A 45 -19.46 5.06 -4.75
CA GLU A 45 -19.86 3.86 -4.01
C GLU A 45 -20.33 2.69 -4.89
N ARG A 46 -20.50 2.82 -6.22
CA ARG A 46 -20.84 1.71 -7.13
C ARG A 46 -20.32 1.84 -8.58
N PRO A 47 -20.22 0.72 -9.34
CA PRO A 47 -19.61 0.65 -10.67
C PRO A 47 -20.46 1.33 -11.75
N ARG A 48 -19.82 1.94 -12.77
CA ARG A 48 -20.46 2.60 -13.92
C ARG A 48 -21.47 1.74 -14.72
N SER A 49 -21.58 0.44 -14.45
CA SER A 49 -22.52 -0.47 -15.14
C SER A 49 -24.00 -0.19 -14.84
N CYS A 50 -24.32 0.62 -13.83
CA CYS A 50 -25.68 1.10 -13.60
C CYS A 50 -26.00 2.42 -14.32
N MET A 51 -25.04 3.04 -15.02
CA MET A 51 -25.27 4.26 -15.80
C MET A 51 -25.81 3.99 -17.21
N SER A 52 -25.83 2.74 -17.67
CA SER A 52 -26.25 2.39 -19.05
C SER A 52 -27.77 2.37 -19.27
N GLY A 53 -28.59 2.86 -18.33
CA GLY A 53 -30.03 3.07 -18.54
C GLY A 53 -30.89 1.84 -18.89
N GLU A 54 -30.29 0.65 -19.08
CA GLU A 54 -30.99 -0.53 -19.61
C GLU A 54 -31.57 -1.45 -18.54
N SER A 55 -31.28 -1.22 -17.26
CA SER A 55 -31.89 -1.96 -16.15
C SER A 55 -32.53 -1.00 -15.17
N GLY A 56 -33.85 -0.81 -15.31
CA GLY A 56 -34.68 0.00 -14.43
C GLY A 56 -34.70 -0.50 -12.98
N CYS A 57 -33.67 -0.20 -12.20
CA CYS A 57 -33.68 -0.43 -10.76
C CYS A 57 -34.30 0.78 -10.04
N ALA A 58 -35.63 0.79 -9.94
CA ALA A 58 -36.37 1.74 -9.11
C ALA A 58 -36.30 1.36 -7.62
N SER A 59 -35.09 1.33 -7.02
CA SER A 59 -34.94 1.15 -5.58
C SER A 59 -34.66 2.49 -4.89
N PRO A 60 -35.47 2.91 -3.91
CA PRO A 60 -35.30 4.19 -3.19
C PRO A 60 -34.09 4.20 -2.22
N VAL A 61 -33.24 3.17 -2.22
CA VAL A 61 -32.02 3.03 -1.40
C VAL A 61 -30.76 3.04 -2.28
N CYS A 62 -30.75 3.80 -3.36
CA CYS A 62 -29.58 4.04 -4.21
C CYS A 62 -29.07 5.47 -4.03
N THR A 63 -28.42 5.79 -2.89
CA THR A 63 -27.65 7.04 -2.80
C THR A 63 -26.31 6.86 -3.51
N THR A 64 -26.21 7.42 -4.70
CA THR A 64 -25.03 7.51 -5.59
C THR A 64 -24.04 8.61 -5.21
N ALA A 65 -24.22 9.27 -4.07
CA ALA A 65 -23.50 10.48 -3.73
C ALA A 65 -21.97 10.22 -3.59
N PRO A 66 -21.13 10.93 -4.35
CA PRO A 66 -19.67 10.80 -4.22
C PRO A 66 -19.22 11.26 -2.84
N ARG A 67 -18.17 10.63 -2.32
CA ARG A 67 -17.55 11.03 -1.05
C ARG A 67 -16.13 11.54 -1.29
N PRO A 68 -15.71 12.64 -0.64
CA PRO A 68 -14.33 13.10 -0.72
C PRO A 68 -13.41 12.06 -0.09
N PHE A 69 -12.29 11.80 -0.75
CA PHE A 69 -11.13 11.17 -0.14
C PHE A 69 -10.18 12.28 0.28
N PRO A 70 -10.27 12.75 1.55
CA PRO A 70 -9.67 14.03 1.95
C PRO A 70 -8.13 14.01 1.93
N THR A 71 -7.55 12.81 2.01
CA THR A 71 -6.10 12.62 2.13
C THR A 71 -5.54 12.13 0.81
N LEU A 72 -4.77 12.97 0.12
CA LEU A 72 -4.06 12.68 -1.11
C LEU A 72 -2.86 11.76 -0.86
N TYR A 73 -1.98 12.12 0.08
CA TYR A 73 -0.76 11.35 0.39
C TYR A 73 -0.91 10.57 1.70
N TRP A 74 -0.67 9.26 1.63
CA TRP A 74 -0.73 8.37 2.80
C TRP A 74 0.64 7.81 3.12
N LEU A 75 1.03 7.90 4.38
CA LEU A 75 2.18 7.18 4.92
C LEU A 75 1.79 5.72 5.16
N THR A 76 2.43 4.81 4.43
CA THR A 76 2.11 3.39 4.45
C THR A 76 3.12 2.59 5.24
N CYS A 77 4.40 2.97 5.23
CA CYS A 77 5.47 2.23 5.91
C CYS A 77 5.14 2.03 7.41
N PRO A 78 5.02 0.77 7.91
CA PRO A 78 4.62 0.51 9.30
C PRO A 78 5.61 1.11 10.30
N HIS A 79 6.92 1.03 10.02
CA HIS A 79 7.97 1.62 10.85
C HIS A 79 7.81 3.14 11.01
N LEU A 80 7.67 3.87 9.90
CA LEU A 80 7.48 5.32 9.95
C LEU A 80 6.14 5.69 10.60
N ARG A 81 5.07 4.93 10.36
CA ARG A 81 3.77 5.18 10.99
C ARG A 81 3.85 5.05 12.51
N GLU A 82 4.48 4.00 13.01
CA GLU A 82 4.71 3.78 14.45
C GLU A 82 5.53 4.93 15.06
N ALA A 83 6.63 5.31 14.40
CA ALA A 83 7.51 6.38 14.88
C ALA A 83 6.80 7.75 14.91
N VAL A 84 6.03 8.08 13.86
CA VAL A 84 5.22 9.31 13.83
C VAL A 84 4.11 9.26 14.89
N SER A 85 3.44 8.12 15.08
CA SER A 85 2.42 7.97 16.13
C SER A 85 3.01 8.12 17.54
N ALA A 86 4.27 7.75 17.75
CA ALA A 86 4.95 7.99 19.02
C ALA A 86 5.14 9.49 19.29
N LEU A 87 5.56 10.27 18.28
CA LEU A 87 5.67 11.73 18.39
C LEU A 87 4.31 12.40 18.62
N GLU A 88 3.25 11.95 17.92
CA GLU A 88 1.90 12.45 18.16
C GLU A 88 1.45 12.20 19.61
N SER A 89 1.72 11.00 20.13
CA SER A 89 1.39 10.62 21.52
C SER A 89 2.18 11.42 22.56
N GLN A 90 3.34 11.97 22.18
CA GLN A 90 4.14 12.86 23.00
C GLN A 90 3.69 14.33 22.92
N GLY A 91 2.62 14.64 22.18
CA GLY A 91 2.04 15.98 22.11
C GLY A 91 2.60 16.86 21.00
N MET A 92 3.37 16.32 20.05
CA MET A 92 4.03 17.12 19.02
C MET A 92 3.06 17.91 18.12
N ILE A 93 1.80 17.45 17.95
CA ILE A 93 0.78 18.25 17.24
C ILE A 93 0.58 19.60 17.93
N GLY A 94 0.57 19.64 19.27
CA GLY A 94 0.46 20.88 20.04
C GLY A 94 1.65 21.82 19.79
N GLU A 95 2.87 21.29 19.77
CA GLU A 95 4.08 22.06 19.46
C GLU A 95 4.04 22.65 18.05
N VAL A 96 3.55 21.88 17.08
CA VAL A 96 3.38 22.34 15.70
C VAL A 96 2.35 23.46 15.63
N MET A 97 1.19 23.29 16.29
CA MET A 97 0.16 24.32 16.33
C MET A 97 0.65 25.60 17.01
N GLU A 98 1.35 25.49 18.14
CA GLU A 98 1.97 26.62 18.84
C GLU A 98 3.00 27.34 17.96
N ARG A 99 3.76 26.59 17.15
CA ARG A 99 4.69 27.18 16.19
C ARG A 99 3.95 27.91 15.05
N ILE A 100 2.88 27.33 14.49
CA ILE A 100 2.05 28.00 13.47
C ILE A 100 1.46 29.32 14.00
N GLU A 101 1.12 29.39 15.28
CA GLU A 101 0.61 30.61 15.90
C GLU A 101 1.68 31.69 16.06
N ARG A 102 2.90 31.31 16.46
CA ARG A 102 3.96 32.26 16.86
C ARG A 102 4.95 32.65 15.75
N ASP A 103 5.16 31.77 14.77
CA ASP A 103 6.16 31.91 13.71
C ASP A 103 5.45 32.19 12.39
N GLU A 104 5.46 33.46 11.96
CA GLU A 104 4.76 33.92 10.75
C GLU A 104 5.33 33.30 9.47
N ASP A 105 6.64 33.07 9.40
CA ASP A 105 7.27 32.42 8.26
C ASP A 105 6.86 30.95 8.18
N PHE A 106 6.83 30.25 9.32
CA PHE A 106 6.35 28.86 9.37
C PHE A 106 4.87 28.74 9.00
N ARG A 107 4.03 29.67 9.49
CA ARG A 107 2.61 29.75 9.11
C ARG A 107 2.44 29.96 7.61
N GLY A 108 3.14 30.94 7.04
CA GLY A 108 3.09 31.22 5.61
C GLY A 108 3.52 30.02 4.76
N ALA A 109 4.60 29.34 5.15
CA ALA A 109 5.04 28.11 4.48
C ALA A 109 4.02 26.97 4.58
N HIS A 110 3.32 26.84 5.72
CA HIS A 110 2.28 25.83 5.93
C HIS A 110 1.02 26.13 5.10
N GLU A 111 0.61 27.38 5.02
CA GLU A 111 -0.50 27.82 4.16
C GLU A 111 -0.19 27.56 2.68
N VAL A 112 1.04 27.87 2.23
CA VAL A 112 1.51 27.55 0.87
C VAL A 112 1.50 26.05 0.61
N ALA A 113 1.93 25.22 1.57
CA ALA A 113 1.87 23.77 1.45
C ALA A 113 0.41 23.28 1.32
N ASN A 114 -0.53 23.83 2.08
CA ASN A 114 -1.95 23.48 1.99
C ASN A 114 -2.57 23.90 0.65
N MET A 115 -2.26 25.11 0.15
CA MET A 115 -2.74 25.57 -1.16
C MET A 115 -2.20 24.69 -2.31
N ARG A 116 -0.90 24.36 -2.29
CA ARG A 116 -0.31 23.41 -3.25
C ARG A 116 -1.02 22.06 -3.18
N TYR A 117 -1.24 21.53 -1.98
CA TYR A 117 -1.88 20.23 -1.79
C TYR A 117 -3.30 20.21 -2.35
N ALA A 118 -4.07 21.29 -2.15
CA ALA A 118 -5.39 21.46 -2.76
C ALA A 118 -5.31 21.47 -4.30
N GLY A 119 -4.35 22.21 -4.88
CA GLY A 119 -4.10 22.22 -6.32
C GLY A 119 -3.74 20.85 -6.89
N GLN A 120 -2.84 20.10 -6.22
CA GLN A 120 -2.49 18.73 -6.61
C GLN A 120 -3.67 17.78 -6.53
N ARG A 121 -4.51 17.92 -5.49
CA ARG A 121 -5.76 17.17 -5.37
C ARG A 121 -6.70 17.48 -6.53
N MET A 122 -6.88 18.74 -6.88
CA MET A 122 -7.75 19.14 -8.00
C MET A 122 -7.27 18.59 -9.34
N ALA A 123 -5.96 18.67 -9.59
CA ALA A 123 -5.34 18.19 -10.82
C ALA A 123 -5.46 16.67 -11.03
N LEU A 124 -5.80 15.92 -9.98
CA LEU A 124 -6.01 14.48 -10.08
C LEU A 124 -7.42 14.10 -10.49
N VAL A 125 -8.44 14.93 -10.24
CA VAL A 125 -9.83 14.63 -10.57
C VAL A 125 -10.03 14.75 -12.08
N SER A 126 -10.66 13.76 -12.72
CA SER A 126 -10.91 13.80 -14.17
C SER A 126 -12.00 14.82 -14.52
N ASP A 127 -11.98 15.30 -15.77
CA ASP A 127 -12.97 16.26 -16.27
C ASP A 127 -14.41 15.73 -16.12
N GLU A 128 -14.64 14.43 -16.41
CA GLU A 128 -15.96 13.83 -16.24
C GLU A 128 -16.42 13.78 -14.78
N ASP A 129 -15.48 13.56 -13.85
CA ASP A 129 -15.77 13.56 -12.43
C ASP A 129 -16.03 15.00 -11.96
N TRP A 130 -15.33 16.01 -12.49
CA TRP A 130 -15.60 17.42 -12.20
C TRP A 130 -17.00 17.84 -12.64
N GLU A 131 -17.38 17.55 -13.88
CA GLU A 131 -18.71 17.85 -14.42
C GLU A 131 -19.83 17.20 -13.58
N CYS A 132 -19.62 15.95 -13.16
CA CYS A 132 -20.56 15.24 -12.31
C CYS A 132 -20.63 15.86 -10.91
N LEU A 133 -19.49 16.18 -10.30
CA LEU A 133 -19.43 16.80 -8.98
C LEU A 133 -20.07 18.19 -8.94
N GLU A 134 -19.87 19.00 -9.97
CA GLU A 134 -20.48 20.34 -10.07
C GLU A 134 -22.00 20.26 -10.18
N ARG A 135 -22.52 19.26 -10.90
CA ARG A 135 -23.95 19.02 -11.05
C ARG A 135 -24.60 18.40 -9.81
N GLU A 136 -23.95 17.42 -9.20
CA GLU A 136 -24.60 16.50 -8.24
C GLU A 136 -24.10 16.68 -6.80
N ALA A 137 -22.95 17.30 -6.57
CA ALA A 137 -22.33 17.43 -5.25
C ALA A 137 -21.52 18.74 -5.07
N PRO A 138 -22.14 19.93 -5.19
CA PRO A 138 -21.42 21.22 -5.12
C PRO A 138 -20.67 21.43 -3.79
N ASN A 139 -21.18 20.88 -2.68
CA ASN A 139 -20.47 20.89 -1.39
C ASN A 139 -19.13 20.13 -1.44
N MET A 140 -19.05 19.08 -2.26
CA MET A 140 -17.83 18.30 -2.44
C MET A 140 -16.79 19.06 -3.28
N VAL A 141 -17.24 19.81 -4.30
CA VAL A 141 -16.37 20.72 -5.07
C VAL A 141 -15.66 21.69 -4.13
N ARG A 142 -16.41 22.30 -3.20
CA ARG A 142 -15.85 23.19 -2.18
C ARG A 142 -14.79 22.49 -1.33
N VAL A 143 -15.09 21.31 -0.79
CA VAL A 143 -14.14 20.53 0.02
C VAL A 143 -12.86 20.21 -0.77
N LEU A 144 -12.97 19.81 -2.03
CA LEU A 144 -11.83 19.46 -2.87
C LEU A 144 -10.97 20.67 -3.25
N LYS A 145 -11.55 21.87 -3.35
CA LYS A 145 -10.85 23.10 -3.71
C LYS A 145 -10.24 23.82 -2.51
N GLU A 146 -10.90 23.80 -1.36
CA GLU A 146 -10.59 24.73 -0.26
C GLU A 146 -9.90 24.10 0.95
N THR A 147 -9.93 22.76 1.10
CA THR A 147 -9.33 22.14 2.30
C THR A 147 -7.86 21.81 2.14
N GLY A 148 -7.08 21.91 3.21
CA GLY A 148 -5.65 21.58 3.19
C GLY A 148 -5.35 20.08 3.28
N VAL A 149 -4.13 19.78 3.73
CA VAL A 149 -3.67 18.44 4.08
C VAL A 149 -4.67 17.80 5.06
N GLY A 150 -5.08 16.55 4.78
CA GLY A 150 -6.06 15.84 5.62
C GLY A 150 -7.52 16.29 5.51
N GLY A 151 -7.82 17.23 4.61
CA GLY A 151 -9.16 17.81 4.49
C GLY A 151 -9.49 18.81 5.61
N VAL A 152 -8.48 19.41 6.25
CA VAL A 152 -8.68 20.43 7.28
C VAL A 152 -9.17 21.72 6.62
N ALA A 153 -10.27 22.28 7.14
CA ALA A 153 -10.87 23.51 6.60
C ALA A 153 -10.04 24.76 6.92
N SER A 154 -9.35 24.78 8.07
CA SER A 154 -8.39 25.83 8.38
C SER A 154 -7.03 25.52 7.75
N LEU A 155 -6.50 26.47 6.97
CA LEU A 155 -5.15 26.36 6.39
C LEU A 155 -4.04 26.43 7.45
N SER A 156 -4.36 26.77 8.71
CA SER A 156 -3.46 26.70 9.85
C SER A 156 -3.59 25.42 10.67
N GLY A 157 -4.59 24.58 10.41
CA GLY A 157 -4.86 23.40 11.23
C GLY A 157 -4.02 22.18 10.86
N VAL A 158 -3.72 21.34 11.85
CA VAL A 158 -3.03 20.06 11.67
C VAL A 158 -3.83 18.96 12.34
N LYS A 159 -4.30 17.97 11.56
CA LYS A 159 -5.10 16.85 12.08
C LYS A 159 -4.23 15.71 12.61
N CYS A 160 -3.22 15.31 11.85
CA CYS A 160 -2.24 14.30 12.22
C CYS A 160 -0.94 14.55 11.45
N LEU A 161 0.20 14.11 11.98
CA LEU A 161 1.52 14.30 11.40
C LEU A 161 1.77 13.34 10.23
N HIS A 162 1.13 12.16 10.17
CA HIS A 162 1.40 11.16 9.13
C HIS A 162 1.19 11.69 7.71
N MET A 163 0.14 12.49 7.51
CA MET A 163 -0.20 13.06 6.20
C MET A 163 0.78 14.17 5.77
N HIS A 164 1.31 14.94 6.72
CA HIS A 164 2.34 15.94 6.46
C HIS A 164 3.69 15.27 6.14
N VAL A 165 4.07 14.25 6.90
CA VAL A 165 5.25 13.43 6.61
C VAL A 165 5.10 12.73 5.25
N ALA A 166 3.92 12.20 4.92
CA ALA A 166 3.67 11.60 3.62
C ALA A 166 3.84 12.59 2.46
N ASP A 167 3.35 13.81 2.64
CA ASP A 167 3.46 14.88 1.65
C ASP A 167 4.92 15.33 1.46
N SER A 168 5.70 15.52 2.53
CA SER A 168 7.15 15.76 2.45
C SER A 168 7.89 14.62 1.74
N LEU A 169 7.61 13.37 2.13
CA LEU A 169 8.27 12.19 1.55
C LEU A 169 7.84 11.89 0.10
N ALA A 170 6.76 12.52 -0.38
CA ALA A 170 6.37 12.55 -1.79
C ALA A 170 7.17 13.57 -2.62
N GLY A 171 8.10 14.29 -1.99
CA GLY A 171 8.97 15.27 -2.65
C GLY A 171 8.45 16.71 -2.61
N ASN A 172 7.43 16.98 -1.79
CA ASN A 172 6.86 18.31 -1.69
C ASN A 172 7.44 19.10 -0.51
N SER A 173 7.48 20.43 -0.61
CA SER A 173 7.76 21.29 0.55
C SER A 173 6.56 21.28 1.50
N ASN A 174 6.77 20.82 2.74
CA ASN A 174 5.75 20.82 3.79
C ASN A 174 6.42 21.02 5.16
N PRO A 175 6.37 22.22 5.75
CA PRO A 175 7.17 22.55 6.92
C PRO A 175 6.81 21.71 8.16
N VAL A 176 5.55 21.28 8.29
CA VAL A 176 5.12 20.36 9.36
C VAL A 176 5.70 18.96 9.15
N GLY A 177 5.71 18.48 7.91
CA GLY A 177 6.31 17.18 7.57
C GLY A 177 7.81 17.20 7.81
N ASP A 178 8.49 18.26 7.39
CA ASP A 178 9.95 18.43 7.52
C ASP A 178 10.36 18.60 8.99
N MET A 179 9.58 19.36 9.78
CA MET A 179 9.76 19.47 11.23
C MET A 179 9.57 18.10 11.92
N THR A 180 8.57 17.32 11.51
CA THR A 180 8.33 15.98 12.06
C THR A 180 9.49 15.03 11.74
N ILE A 181 9.96 15.02 10.49
CA ILE A 181 11.11 14.22 10.06
C ILE A 181 12.36 14.60 10.85
N SER A 182 12.63 15.89 11.01
CA SER A 182 13.77 16.39 11.78
C SER A 182 13.70 15.93 13.25
N ARG A 183 12.50 15.96 13.85
CA ARG A 183 12.29 15.51 15.24
C ARG A 183 12.49 14.00 15.39
N LEU A 184 12.08 13.20 14.41
CA LEU A 184 12.35 11.75 14.39
C LEU A 184 13.86 11.49 14.41
N GLU A 185 14.60 12.17 13.53
CA GLU A 185 16.06 12.01 13.43
C GLU A 185 16.77 12.44 14.72
N GLN A 186 16.36 13.56 15.32
CA GLN A 186 16.88 14.03 16.61
C GLN A 186 16.59 13.06 17.76
N ALA A 187 15.45 12.37 17.72
CA ALA A 187 15.10 11.32 18.68
C ALA A 187 15.84 9.98 18.42
N GLY A 188 16.73 9.94 17.41
CA GLY A 188 17.46 8.75 17.02
C GLY A 188 16.64 7.74 16.21
N ALA A 189 15.41 8.09 15.81
CA ALA A 189 14.59 7.26 14.96
C ALA A 189 15.10 7.36 13.50
N ARG A 190 15.39 6.21 12.90
CA ARG A 190 15.75 6.12 11.48
C ARG A 190 14.50 6.25 10.62
N LEU A 191 14.61 6.91 9.47
CA LEU A 191 13.53 6.94 8.46
C LEU A 191 13.35 5.59 7.74
N GLU A 192 14.35 4.71 7.86
CA GLU A 192 14.37 3.37 7.29
C GLU A 192 14.37 2.33 8.42
N CYS A 193 13.67 1.21 8.22
CA CYS A 193 13.72 0.09 9.15
C CYS A 193 14.95 -0.80 8.89
N ASP A 194 15.44 -1.51 9.91
CA ASP A 194 16.70 -2.26 9.78
C ASP A 194 16.61 -3.56 8.97
N ARG A 195 15.40 -4.10 8.75
CA ARG A 195 15.22 -5.46 8.20
C ARG A 195 14.14 -5.59 7.12
N GLY A 196 13.66 -4.48 6.56
CA GLY A 196 12.59 -4.52 5.57
C GLY A 196 11.33 -5.23 6.09
N ARG A 197 10.76 -4.78 7.22
CA ARG A 197 9.61 -5.41 7.93
C ARG A 197 8.39 -5.71 7.05
N CYS A 198 8.28 -5.04 5.91
CA CYS A 198 7.15 -5.14 4.97
C CYS A 198 7.56 -5.67 3.58
N VAL A 199 8.77 -6.23 3.43
CA VAL A 199 9.20 -6.89 2.19
C VAL A 199 8.45 -8.22 2.05
N PRO A 200 7.82 -8.49 0.88
CA PRO A 200 7.20 -9.78 0.59
C PRO A 200 8.19 -10.94 0.80
N ALA A 201 7.70 -12.06 1.32
CA ALA A 201 8.53 -13.26 1.43
C ALA A 201 8.70 -13.87 0.04
N ARG A 202 9.94 -13.94 -0.45
CA ARG A 202 10.26 -14.68 -1.67
C ARG A 202 10.38 -16.17 -1.35
N VAL A 203 9.59 -17.00 -2.03
CA VAL A 203 9.57 -18.44 -1.81
C VAL A 203 9.76 -19.19 -3.13
N GLY A 204 10.47 -20.32 -3.06
CA GLY A 204 10.61 -21.28 -4.14
C GLY A 204 9.87 -22.58 -3.81
N ALA A 205 9.05 -23.07 -4.73
CA ALA A 205 8.40 -24.37 -4.65
C ALA A 205 8.85 -25.25 -5.82
N VAL A 206 9.33 -26.45 -5.52
CA VAL A 206 9.71 -27.45 -6.52
C VAL A 206 8.77 -28.64 -6.42
N ASN A 207 8.14 -29.00 -7.53
CA ASN A 207 7.29 -30.18 -7.64
C ASN A 207 7.94 -31.19 -8.59
N ALA A 208 8.37 -32.33 -8.07
CA ALA A 208 8.89 -33.45 -8.85
C ALA A 208 7.76 -34.47 -9.13
N GLY A 209 7.12 -34.34 -10.28
CA GLY A 209 6.10 -35.28 -10.74
C GLY A 209 6.68 -36.42 -11.58
N SER A 210 5.81 -37.37 -11.97
CA SER A 210 6.22 -38.58 -12.71
C SER A 210 6.87 -38.29 -14.06
N ASN A 211 6.39 -37.28 -14.80
CA ASN A 211 6.96 -36.93 -16.11
C ASN A 211 7.91 -35.72 -16.06
N SER A 212 7.66 -34.77 -15.16
CA SER A 212 8.35 -33.47 -15.17
C SER A 212 8.60 -32.95 -13.76
N THR A 213 9.68 -32.19 -13.63
CA THR A 213 10.04 -31.46 -12.42
C THR A 213 9.84 -29.97 -12.70
N LYS A 214 9.08 -29.29 -11.84
CA LYS A 214 8.64 -27.90 -12.04
C LYS A 214 9.16 -27.01 -10.91
N LEU A 215 9.51 -25.77 -11.24
CA LEU A 215 9.87 -24.71 -10.29
C LEU A 215 8.85 -23.57 -10.40
N LEU A 216 8.43 -23.05 -9.24
CA LEU A 216 7.79 -21.76 -9.10
C LEU A 216 8.56 -20.93 -8.06
N VAL A 217 9.00 -19.74 -8.43
CA VAL A 217 9.49 -18.71 -7.50
C VAL A 217 8.46 -17.59 -7.48
N ALA A 218 8.05 -17.18 -6.28
CA ALA A 218 7.00 -16.18 -6.11
C ALA A 218 7.21 -15.31 -4.86
N ASP A 219 6.72 -14.07 -4.94
CA ASP A 219 6.58 -13.19 -3.79
C ASP A 219 5.24 -13.46 -3.11
N VAL A 220 5.29 -13.73 -1.81
CA VAL A 220 4.13 -14.06 -0.98
C VAL A 220 3.85 -12.89 -0.03
N VAL A 221 2.65 -12.33 -0.15
CA VAL A 221 2.20 -11.19 0.64
C VAL A 221 1.06 -11.61 1.57
N PRO A 222 1.27 -11.54 2.90
CA PRO A 222 0.19 -11.70 3.86
C PRO A 222 -0.98 -10.76 3.60
N GLN A 223 -2.21 -11.25 3.74
CA GLN A 223 -3.41 -10.42 3.65
C GLN A 223 -3.87 -9.98 5.05
N PRO A 224 -4.29 -8.71 5.20
CA PRO A 224 -4.89 -8.25 6.44
C PRO A 224 -6.25 -8.93 6.68
N PRO A 225 -6.69 -9.06 7.95
CA PRO A 225 -8.01 -9.60 8.29
C PRO A 225 -9.14 -8.71 7.76
N VAL A 226 -10.32 -9.30 7.55
CA VAL A 226 -11.48 -8.62 6.93
C VAL A 226 -12.31 -7.86 7.96
N ARG A 227 -12.26 -8.22 9.24
CA ARG A 227 -13.08 -7.60 10.28
C ARG A 227 -12.49 -6.27 10.71
N ALA A 228 -13.09 -5.18 10.22
CA ALA A 228 -12.94 -3.85 10.78
C ALA A 228 -13.54 -3.84 12.21
N GLY A 229 -12.78 -3.37 13.20
CA GLY A 229 -13.33 -3.04 14.52
C GLY A 229 -12.53 -3.50 15.74
N THR A 230 -11.46 -4.27 15.59
CA THR A 230 -10.52 -4.53 16.70
C THR A 230 -9.13 -4.13 16.26
N HIS A 231 -8.52 -3.21 17.01
CA HIS A 231 -7.09 -2.94 16.94
C HIS A 231 -6.36 -4.25 17.32
N LEU A 232 -6.11 -5.11 16.33
CA LEU A 232 -5.19 -6.22 16.50
C LEU A 232 -3.80 -5.59 16.67
N ARG A 233 -3.39 -5.45 17.94
CA ARG A 233 -2.03 -5.07 18.32
C ARG A 233 -1.10 -6.04 17.62
N GLN A 234 -0.13 -5.46 16.90
CA GLN A 234 1.00 -6.20 16.40
C GLN A 234 1.79 -6.65 17.64
N ASP A 235 1.78 -7.96 17.95
CA ASP A 235 2.68 -8.47 18.97
C ASP A 235 4.12 -8.18 18.52
N ALA A 236 4.91 -7.70 19.46
CA ALA A 236 6.07 -6.85 19.21
C ALA A 236 7.20 -7.44 18.34
N ASP A 237 7.23 -8.74 18.02
CA ASP A 237 8.42 -9.35 17.41
C ASP A 237 8.14 -10.58 16.50
N GLY A 238 7.30 -10.45 15.46
CA GLY A 238 7.25 -11.51 14.45
C GLY A 238 6.38 -11.27 13.20
N PRO A 239 6.64 -11.98 12.09
CA PRO A 239 5.75 -12.00 10.93
C PRO A 239 4.42 -12.68 11.27
N TRP A 240 3.33 -12.24 10.63
CA TRP A 240 2.01 -12.87 10.75
C TRP A 240 2.08 -14.38 10.54
N ARG A 241 1.57 -15.19 11.49
CA ARG A 241 1.50 -16.65 11.33
C ARG A 241 0.36 -16.98 10.36
N LEU A 242 0.59 -17.96 9.47
CA LEU A 242 -0.42 -18.41 8.49
C LEU A 242 -1.75 -18.84 9.14
N ALA A 243 -1.70 -19.33 10.38
CA ALA A 243 -2.88 -19.78 11.14
C ALA A 243 -3.82 -18.63 11.58
N ASP A 244 -3.31 -17.41 11.73
CA ASP A 244 -4.09 -16.24 12.13
C ASP A 244 -4.73 -15.53 10.91
N MET A 245 -4.40 -15.99 9.71
CA MET A 245 -4.83 -15.38 8.47
C MET A 245 -6.23 -15.86 8.08
N CYS A 246 -7.24 -15.01 8.25
CA CYS A 246 -8.60 -15.28 7.75
C CYS A 246 -8.70 -15.39 6.21
N ARG A 247 -7.60 -15.11 5.47
CA ARG A 247 -7.51 -15.21 4.01
C ARG A 247 -6.14 -15.77 3.60
N PRO A 248 -6.06 -16.63 2.57
CA PRO A 248 -4.78 -17.12 2.07
C PRO A 248 -3.90 -15.94 1.58
N PRO A 249 -2.56 -16.01 1.70
CA PRO A 249 -1.70 -14.95 1.22
C PRO A 249 -1.83 -14.76 -0.31
N LYS A 250 -1.53 -13.56 -0.79
CA LYS A 250 -1.45 -13.31 -2.24
C LYS A 250 -0.09 -13.77 -2.75
N VAL A 251 -0.09 -14.46 -3.89
CA VAL A 251 1.10 -15.02 -4.51
C VAL A 251 1.33 -14.34 -5.85
N PHE A 252 2.51 -13.75 -6.02
CA PHE A 252 2.92 -13.04 -7.23
C PHE A 252 4.08 -13.80 -7.86
N ARG A 253 3.84 -14.42 -9.02
CA ARG A 253 4.83 -15.23 -9.72
C ARG A 253 6.00 -14.36 -10.20
N VAL A 254 7.21 -14.72 -9.77
CA VAL A 254 8.48 -14.13 -10.21
C VAL A 254 9.07 -14.95 -11.36
N LYS A 255 9.17 -16.27 -11.18
CA LYS A 255 9.73 -17.18 -12.19
C LYS A 255 9.01 -18.52 -12.16
N GLN A 256 8.88 -19.13 -13.33
CA GLN A 256 8.44 -20.51 -13.48
C GLN A 256 9.34 -21.21 -14.49
N ASP A 257 9.70 -22.46 -14.21
CA ASP A 257 10.49 -23.32 -15.09
C ASP A 257 9.96 -24.76 -14.99
N THR A 258 10.19 -25.58 -16.01
CA THR A 258 9.76 -26.98 -16.08
C THR A 258 10.77 -27.78 -16.89
N ARG A 259 11.24 -28.88 -16.32
CA ARG A 259 12.14 -29.84 -16.98
C ARG A 259 11.44 -31.19 -17.11
N ILE A 260 11.46 -31.77 -18.30
CA ILE A 260 10.98 -33.14 -18.52
C ILE A 260 12.06 -34.09 -18.03
N THR A 261 11.74 -34.88 -17.01
CA THR A 261 12.69 -35.75 -16.31
C THR A 261 12.29 -37.21 -16.42
N GLY A 262 10.99 -37.51 -16.47
CA GLY A 262 10.48 -38.86 -16.64
C GLY A 262 10.81 -39.79 -15.47
N LEU A 263 10.74 -39.27 -14.25
CA LEU A 263 11.03 -39.98 -13.00
C LEU A 263 10.24 -41.29 -12.83
N GLY A 264 8.97 -41.28 -13.24
CA GLY A 264 8.05 -42.41 -13.15
C GLY A 264 8.03 -43.34 -14.37
N ARG A 265 8.94 -43.18 -15.34
CA ARG A 265 8.99 -44.08 -16.50
C ARG A 265 9.29 -45.51 -16.07
N GLY A 266 8.43 -46.45 -16.46
CA GLY A 266 8.53 -47.87 -16.10
C GLY A 266 8.06 -48.19 -14.67
N LEU A 267 7.47 -47.23 -13.95
CA LEU A 267 7.12 -47.42 -12.54
C LEU A 267 5.99 -48.44 -12.35
N GLU A 268 4.99 -48.45 -13.23
CA GLU A 268 3.84 -49.35 -13.13
C GLU A 268 4.26 -50.81 -13.39
N GLU A 269 5.17 -51.03 -14.34
CA GLU A 269 5.63 -52.37 -14.72
C GLU A 269 6.72 -52.90 -13.78
N THR A 270 7.63 -52.04 -13.32
CA THR A 270 8.81 -52.46 -12.56
C THR A 270 8.69 -52.24 -11.06
N GLY A 271 7.69 -51.47 -10.60
CA GLY A 271 7.56 -51.03 -9.20
C GLY A 271 8.70 -50.12 -8.73
N ARG A 272 9.55 -49.61 -9.64
CA ARG A 272 10.74 -48.80 -9.32
C ARG A 272 10.80 -47.53 -10.15
N LEU A 273 11.37 -46.47 -9.55
CA LEU A 273 11.63 -45.21 -10.26
C LEU A 273 12.74 -45.39 -11.31
N SER A 274 12.61 -44.67 -12.43
CA SER A 274 13.58 -44.69 -13.53
C SER A 274 14.98 -44.26 -13.06
N GLY A 275 16.02 -45.02 -13.40
CA GLY A 275 17.41 -44.66 -13.10
C GLY A 275 17.87 -43.36 -13.79
N THR A 276 17.55 -43.23 -15.08
CA THR A 276 17.83 -42.01 -15.85
C THR A 276 16.94 -40.85 -15.38
N GLY A 277 15.66 -41.14 -15.06
CA GLY A 277 14.73 -40.16 -14.51
C GLY A 277 15.18 -39.58 -13.17
N ARG A 278 15.66 -40.41 -12.25
CA ARG A 278 16.24 -39.97 -10.96
C ARG A 278 17.40 -39.00 -11.17
N THR A 279 18.34 -39.35 -12.06
CA THR A 279 19.51 -38.50 -12.35
C THR A 279 19.09 -37.15 -12.95
N ALA A 280 18.17 -37.17 -13.91
CA ALA A 280 17.63 -35.96 -14.53
C ALA A 280 16.85 -35.07 -13.53
N THR A 281 16.03 -35.67 -12.66
CA THR A 281 15.30 -34.94 -11.61
C THR A 281 16.25 -34.28 -10.61
N VAL A 282 17.29 -34.99 -10.14
CA VAL A 282 18.28 -34.40 -9.22
C VAL A 282 19.03 -33.24 -9.88
N GLY A 283 19.40 -33.38 -11.16
CA GLY A 283 19.99 -32.29 -11.95
C GLY A 283 19.06 -31.07 -12.02
N ALA A 284 17.80 -31.27 -12.39
CA ALA A 284 16.81 -30.20 -12.47
C ALA A 284 16.59 -29.50 -11.12
N ILE A 285 16.55 -30.24 -10.01
CA ILE A 285 16.41 -29.65 -8.66
C ILE A 285 17.63 -28.78 -8.33
N ARG A 286 18.86 -29.22 -8.65
CA ARG A 286 20.07 -28.41 -8.41
C ARG A 286 20.06 -27.11 -9.21
N ASP A 287 19.69 -27.19 -10.48
CA ASP A 287 19.53 -26.00 -11.34
C ASP A 287 18.48 -25.04 -10.75
N PHE A 288 17.35 -25.58 -10.31
CA PHE A 288 16.26 -24.82 -9.70
C PHE A 288 16.66 -24.14 -8.38
N VAL A 289 17.45 -24.82 -7.54
CA VAL A 289 18.04 -24.21 -6.33
C VAL A 289 18.99 -23.07 -6.72
N GLY A 290 19.78 -23.24 -7.79
CA GLY A 290 20.60 -22.18 -8.35
C GLY A 290 19.78 -20.96 -8.78
N ILE A 291 18.70 -21.17 -9.53
CA ILE A 291 17.76 -20.11 -9.93
C ILE A 291 17.19 -19.40 -8.70
N GLY A 292 16.75 -20.16 -7.68
CA GLY A 292 16.24 -19.61 -6.43
C GLY A 292 17.24 -18.68 -5.76
N ARG A 293 18.49 -19.13 -5.57
CA ARG A 293 19.55 -18.32 -4.94
C ARG A 293 19.83 -17.00 -5.68
N THR A 294 19.78 -17.02 -7.01
CA THR A 294 19.99 -15.80 -7.82
C THR A 294 18.83 -14.81 -7.69
N LEU A 295 17.61 -15.29 -7.43
CA LEU A 295 16.43 -14.45 -7.28
C LEU A 295 16.22 -13.93 -5.85
N GLY A 296 17.00 -14.42 -4.88
CA GLY A 296 16.80 -14.14 -3.45
C GLY A 296 15.57 -14.84 -2.87
#